data_AF-A0A660TIY1-F1
#
_entry.id   AF-A0A660TIY1-F1
#
_cell.length_a   1.000
_cell.length_b   1.000
_cell.length_c   1.000
_cell.angle_alpha   90.00
_cell.angle_beta   90.00
_cell.angle_gamma   90.00
#
_symmetry.space_group_name_H-M   'P 1'
#
loop_
_entity.id
_entity.type
_entity.pdbx_description
1 polymer ?
#
loop_
_entity_poly.entity_id
_entity_poly.type
_entity_poly.pdbx_seq_one_letter_code
_entity_poly.pdbx_strand_id
1 'polypeptide(L)' 'RHITLDRSMWGTDQAASVEPQGLQRLVRDVRIIERALGTEEKTIKKSEISAIKKLRRVNDI' A
#
# COMPACT_ATOMS: atom_id res chain seq x y z
N ARG A 1 -15.63 -1.83 9.59
CA ARG A 1 -16.23 -2.23 8.29
C ARG A 1 -17.08 -3.46 8.55
N HIS A 2 -18.32 -3.52 8.07
CA HIS A 2 -19.16 -4.73 8.24
C HIS A 2 -18.69 -5.85 7.30
N ILE A 3 -18.86 -7.11 7.70
CA ILE A 3 -18.42 -8.30 6.95
C ILE A 3 -19.63 -9.21 6.76
N THR A 4 -19.76 -9.77 5.55
CA THR A 4 -20.82 -10.73 5.21
C THR A 4 -20.28 -11.87 4.36
N LEU A 5 -21.01 -12.99 4.27
CA LEU A 5 -20.70 -14.07 3.35
C LEU A 5 -21.22 -13.77 1.94
N ASP A 6 -22.33 -13.05 1.82
CA ASP A 6 -22.98 -12.68 0.57
C ASP A 6 -23.78 -11.39 0.77
N ARG A 7 -23.47 -10.35 -0.02
CA ARG A 7 -24.14 -9.03 0.04
C ARG A 7 -25.56 -9.02 -0.51
N SER A 8 -25.97 -10.05 -1.23
CA SER A 8 -27.32 -10.21 -1.76
C SER A 8 -28.32 -10.73 -0.73
N MET A 9 -27.84 -11.18 0.44
CA MET A 9 -28.68 -11.60 1.54
C MET A 9 -29.54 -10.44 2.09
N TRP A 10 -30.65 -10.78 2.73
CA TRP A 10 -31.51 -9.79 3.39
C TRP A 10 -30.74 -9.06 4.50
N GLY A 11 -30.81 -7.73 4.48
CA GLY A 11 -30.37 -6.87 5.57
C GLY A 11 -29.99 -5.49 5.06
N THR A 12 -30.31 -4.46 5.84
CA THR A 12 -30.06 -3.05 5.47
C THR A 12 -28.57 -2.77 5.24
N ASP A 13 -27.70 -3.46 5.99
CA ASP A 13 -26.26 -3.25 5.97
C ASP A 13 -25.51 -4.25 5.07
N GLN A 14 -26.23 -5.20 4.45
CA GLN A 14 -25.63 -6.25 3.64
C GLN A 14 -24.94 -5.68 2.40
N ALA A 15 -25.61 -4.79 1.67
CA ALA A 15 -25.07 -4.17 0.46
C ALA A 15 -23.76 -3.38 0.71
N ALA A 16 -23.58 -2.82 1.92
CA ALA A 16 -22.40 -2.05 2.29
C ALA A 16 -21.27 -2.90 2.94
N SER A 17 -21.54 -4.18 3.23
CA SER A 17 -20.60 -5.08 3.88
C SER A 17 -19.51 -5.59 2.94
N VAL A 18 -18.43 -6.11 3.51
CA VAL A 18 -17.30 -6.69 2.79
C VAL A 18 -17.39 -8.20 2.80
N GLU A 19 -17.33 -8.81 1.63
CA GLU A 19 -17.27 -10.27 1.47
C GLU A 19 -15.86 -10.83 1.72
N PRO A 20 -15.71 -12.16 1.88
CA PRO A 20 -14.43 -12.78 2.19
C PRO A 20 -13.32 -12.41 1.21
N GLN A 21 -13.63 -12.35 -0.10
CA GLN A 21 -12.65 -11.94 -1.11
C GLN A 21 -12.22 -10.47 -0.96
N GLY A 22 -13.16 -9.59 -0.61
CA GLY A 22 -12.88 -8.18 -0.33
C GLY A 22 -12.00 -8.02 0.91
N LEU A 23 -12.24 -8.82 1.95
CA LEU A 23 -11.43 -8.82 3.16
C LEU A 23 -10.00 -9.31 2.88
N GLN A 24 -9.84 -10.37 2.10
CA GLN A 24 -8.52 -10.85 1.68
C GLN A 24 -7.74 -9.78 0.90
N ARG A 25 -8.42 -9.03 0.03
CA ARG A 25 -7.81 -7.90 -0.69
C ARG A 25 -7.39 -6.79 0.26
N LEU A 26 -8.27 -6.39 1.17
CA LEU A 26 -7.97 -5.38 2.18
C LEU A 26 -6.73 -5.74 3.00
N VAL A 27 -6.66 -6.96 3.53
CA VAL A 27 -5.52 -7.42 4.33
C VAL A 27 -4.22 -7.39 3.50
N ARG A 28 -4.25 -7.90 2.26
CA ARG A 28 -3.09 -7.87 1.38
C ARG A 28 -2.58 -6.45 1.17
N ASP A 29 -3.49 -5.53 0.86
CA ASP A 29 -3.14 -4.17 0.48
C ASP A 29 -2.62 -3.39 1.69
N VAL A 30 -3.19 -3.61 2.89
CA VAL A 30 -2.64 -3.09 4.15
C VAL A 30 -1.18 -3.55 4.34
N ARG A 31 -0.89 -4.84 4.14
CA ARG A 31 0.49 -5.35 4.28
C ARG A 31 1.45 -4.81 3.21
N ILE A 32 0.96 -4.55 2.01
CA ILE A 32 1.75 -3.89 0.95
C ILE A 32 2.08 -2.45 1.37
N ILE A 33 1.10 -1.70 1.87
CA ILE A 33 1.28 -0.32 2.31
C ILE A 33 2.26 -0.25 3.49
N GLU A 34 2.11 -1.12 4.50
CA GLU A 34 3.05 -1.18 5.63
C GLU A 34 4.50 -1.36 5.17
N ARG A 35 4.73 -2.25 4.19
CA ARG A 35 6.07 -2.44 3.62
C ARG A 35 6.54 -1.25 2.78
N ALA A 36 5.63 -0.62 2.03
CA ALA A 36 5.94 0.51 1.18
C ALA A 36 6.27 1.78 1.96
N LEU A 37 5.62 1.98 3.12
CA LEU A 37 5.90 3.09 4.03
C LEU A 37 7.36 3.08 4.51
N GLY A 38 7.95 1.90 4.70
CA GLY A 38 9.36 1.76 5.04
C GLY A 38 9.70 2.33 6.42
N THR A 39 10.86 2.98 6.52
CA THR A 39 11.37 3.56 7.77
C THR A 39 11.14 5.07 7.82
N GLU A 40 11.06 5.64 9.02
CA GLU A 40 10.88 7.09 9.21
C GLU A 40 12.08 7.91 8.71
N GLU A 41 13.28 7.31 8.69
CA GLU A 41 14.48 7.97 8.20
C GLU A 41 14.56 7.92 6.67
N LYS A 42 14.67 9.10 6.05
CA LYS A 42 14.91 9.23 4.62
C LYS A 42 16.37 8.92 4.29
N THR A 43 16.61 7.79 3.65
CA THR A 43 17.94 7.35 3.23
C THR A 43 18.03 7.19 1.71
N ILE A 44 19.21 7.41 1.14
CA ILE A 44 19.48 7.16 -0.28
C ILE A 44 19.60 5.66 -0.48
N LYS A 45 18.75 5.07 -1.32
CA LYS A 45 18.84 3.65 -1.64
C LYS A 45 20.05 3.41 -2.55
N LYS A 46 20.69 2.24 -2.41
CA LYS A 46 21.84 1.86 -3.24
C LYS A 46 21.53 1.95 -4.75
N SER A 47 20.30 1.62 -5.14
CA SER A 47 19.81 1.73 -6.52
C SER A 47 19.74 3.17 -7.04
N GLU A 48 19.58 4.16 -6.16
CA GLU A 48 19.45 5.58 -6.53
C GLU A 48 20.82 6.25 -6.77
N ILE A 49 21.92 5.68 -6.26
CA ILE A 49 23.27 6.24 -6.39
C ILE A 49 23.68 6.45 -7.86
N SER A 50 23.39 5.47 -8.72
CA SER A 50 23.72 5.56 -10.15
C SER A 50 22.94 6.69 -10.84
N ALA A 51 21.65 6.84 -10.50
CA ALA A 51 20.82 7.92 -11.02
C ALA A 51 21.31 9.29 -10.55
N ILE A 52 21.71 9.42 -9.28
CA ILE A 52 22.29 10.65 -8.74
C ILE A 52 23.55 11.04 -9.51
N LYS A 53 24.50 10.11 -9.72
CA LYS A 53 25.73 10.39 -10.47
C LYS A 53 25.47 10.83 -11.91
N LYS A 54 24.49 10.20 -12.58
CA LYS A 54 24.16 10.50 -13.98
C LYS A 54 23.45 11.85 -14.16
N LEU A 55 22.56 12.21 -13.23
CA LEU A 55 21.61 13.31 -13.44
C LEU A 55 21.99 14.58 -12.66
N ARG A 56 22.72 14.44 -11.54
CA ARG A 56 23.05 15.58 -10.69
C ARG A 56 24.34 16.23 -11.17
N ARG A 57 24.24 17.38 -11.84
CA ARG A 57 25.37 18.26 -12.14
C ARG A 57 25.67 19.11 -10.91
N VAL A 58 26.41 18.57 -9.96
CA VAL A 58 26.99 19.38 -8.89
C VAL A 58 28.34 19.86 -9.43
N ASN A 59 28.57 21.17 -9.48
CA ASN A 59 29.96 21.63 -9.52
C ASN A 59 30.51 21.25 -8.16
N ASP A 60 31.47 20.32 -8.12
CA ASP A 60 32.20 20.00 -6.91
C ASP A 60 32.74 21.32 -6.33
N ILE A 61 32.35 21.63 -5.09
CA ILE A 61 32.98 22.69 -4.27
C ILE A 61 34.13 22.05 -3.51
#